data_AF-A0A1S4CR77-F1
#
_entry.id   AF-A0A1S4CR77-F1
#
_cell.length_a   1.000
_cell.length_b   1.000
_cell.length_c   1.000
_cell.angle_alpha   90.00
_cell.angle_beta   90.00
_cell.angle_gamma   90.00
#
_symmetry.space_group_name_H-M   'P 1'
#
loop_
_entity.id
_entity.type
_entity.pdbx_description
1 polymer ?
#
loop_
_entity_poly.entity_id
_entity_poly.type
_entity_poly.pdbx_seq_one_letter_code
_entity_poly.pdbx_strand_id
1 'polypeptide(L)'
;MQKSYTDQKARDLSFIVDEKVLLKVSPMKGIIRFGSRVKLSLRFIDLFEVLEQVGEVAYILALPPRLSRFHLVFHMFMLRRYHAERSHVLDYSTIQMDERMSYEEEPVAIVDRQVHKLRSKEISAVKVQWRGQLVEEAT
;
A
#
# COMPACT_ATOMS: atom_id res chain seq x y z
N MET A 1 2.83 -20.82 25.34
CA MET A 1 3.00 -21.08 23.90
C MET A 1 1.89 -20.34 23.16
N GLN A 2 2.23 -19.28 22.43
CA GLN A 2 1.27 -18.40 21.76
C GLN A 2 1.47 -18.52 20.25
N LYS A 3 0.73 -19.44 19.61
CA LYS A 3 0.77 -19.72 18.18
C LYS A 3 -0.63 -20.12 17.69
N SER A 4 -1.58 -19.20 17.60
CA SER A 4 -2.88 -19.51 16.97
C SER A 4 -3.73 -18.29 16.59
N TYR A 5 -3.12 -17.12 16.31
CA TYR A 5 -3.90 -15.94 15.92
C TYR A 5 -3.54 -15.32 14.57
N THR A 6 -2.53 -15.83 13.85
CA THR A 6 -2.04 -15.17 12.63
C THR A 6 -2.34 -15.96 11.33
N ASP A 7 -2.56 -17.28 11.39
CA ASP A 7 -2.60 -18.13 10.19
C ASP A 7 -3.95 -18.18 9.43
N GLN A 8 -5.07 -17.85 10.07
CA GLN A 8 -6.39 -18.05 9.44
C GLN A 8 -6.65 -17.15 8.22
N LYS A 9 -5.94 -16.02 8.06
CA LYS A 9 -6.10 -15.13 6.89
C LYS A 9 -5.29 -15.56 5.66
N ALA A 10 -4.33 -16.47 5.80
CA ALA A 10 -3.51 -16.94 4.68
C ALA A 10 -4.26 -17.95 3.79
N ARG A 11 -5.26 -18.66 4.33
CA ARG A 11 -5.97 -19.74 3.62
C ARG A 11 -6.90 -19.28 2.49
N ASP A 12 -7.29 -18.02 2.45
CA ASP A 12 -8.16 -17.46 1.39
C ASP A 12 -7.39 -16.65 0.33
N LEU A 13 -6.05 -16.60 0.41
CA LEU A 13 -5.20 -15.78 -0.47
C LEU A 13 -4.35 -16.64 -1.41
N SER A 14 -4.96 -17.63 -2.06
CA SER A 14 -4.37 -18.29 -3.22
C SER A 14 -4.70 -17.52 -4.48
N PHE A 15 -3.69 -17.37 -5.35
CA PHE A 15 -3.82 -16.73 -6.66
C PHE A 15 -3.57 -17.78 -7.73
N ILE A 16 -4.27 -17.68 -8.86
CA ILE A 16 -4.03 -18.56 -10.02
C ILE A 16 -3.06 -17.89 -11.00
N VAL A 17 -2.38 -18.71 -11.81
CA VAL A 17 -1.60 -18.21 -12.95
C VAL A 17 -2.54 -17.48 -13.90
N ASP A 18 -2.06 -16.41 -14.51
CA ASP A 18 -2.80 -15.45 -15.35
C ASP A 18 -3.83 -14.59 -14.58
N GLU A 19 -3.93 -14.73 -13.25
CA GLU A 19 -4.73 -13.83 -12.43
C GLU A 19 -4.07 -12.45 -12.34
N LYS A 20 -4.89 -11.39 -12.48
CA LYS A 20 -4.42 -10.04 -12.24
C LYS A 20 -4.54 -9.69 -10.75
N VAL A 21 -3.40 -9.36 -10.14
CA VAL A 21 -3.28 -9.02 -8.73
C VAL A 21 -2.69 -7.64 -8.54
N LEU A 22 -3.07 -6.99 -7.46
CA LEU A 22 -2.50 -5.74 -7.03
C LEU A 22 -1.28 -5.98 -6.15
N LEU A 23 -0.20 -5.23 -6.39
CA LEU A 23 1.02 -5.30 -5.59
C LEU A 23 1.00 -4.24 -4.48
N LYS A 24 1.22 -4.67 -3.25
CA LYS A 24 1.30 -3.81 -2.07
C LYS A 24 2.63 -3.06 -2.04
N VAL A 25 2.56 -1.76 -1.82
CA VAL A 25 3.72 -0.89 -1.62
C VAL A 25 3.63 -0.18 -0.28
N SER A 26 4.79 0.07 0.32
CA SER A 26 4.86 0.83 1.57
C SER A 26 5.31 2.25 1.26
N PRO A 27 4.57 3.29 1.67
CA PRO A 27 5.12 4.63 1.62
C PRO A 27 6.37 4.69 2.50
N MET A 28 7.41 5.38 2.04
CA MET A 28 8.66 5.52 2.79
C MET A 28 8.40 6.14 4.15
N LYS A 29 9.21 5.69 5.12
CA LYS A 29 9.06 5.96 6.54
C LYS A 29 9.13 7.47 6.84
N GLY A 30 7.96 8.08 6.96
CA GLY A 30 7.67 9.23 7.82
C GLY A 30 8.58 10.42 7.62
N ILE A 31 8.29 11.23 6.62
CA ILE A 31 8.76 12.61 6.65
C ILE A 31 8.08 13.27 7.85
N ILE A 32 8.86 13.68 8.86
CA ILE A 32 8.36 14.52 9.96
C ILE A 32 8.12 15.91 9.36
N ARG A 33 6.97 16.10 8.71
CA ARG A 33 6.49 17.39 8.26
C ARG A 33 5.34 17.80 9.18
N PHE A 34 5.38 19.04 9.67
CA PHE A 34 4.42 19.58 10.64
C PHE A 34 4.54 19.06 12.08
N GLY A 35 5.70 18.52 12.47
CA GLY A 35 6.00 18.19 13.88
C GLY A 35 5.29 16.94 14.42
N SER A 36 4.57 16.18 13.59
CA SER A 36 3.91 14.93 13.94
C SER A 36 4.25 13.81 12.96
N ARG A 37 4.35 12.56 13.46
CA ARG A 37 4.50 11.38 12.61
C ARG A 37 3.12 11.01 12.06
N VAL A 38 2.87 11.33 10.80
CA VAL A 38 1.62 10.92 10.14
C VAL A 38 1.70 9.43 9.78
N LYS A 39 0.68 8.65 10.17
CA LYS A 39 0.55 7.24 9.79
C LYS A 39 -0.01 7.19 8.38
N LEU A 40 0.82 6.82 7.42
CA LEU A 40 0.43 6.66 6.04
C LEU A 40 -0.30 5.32 5.85
N SER A 41 -1.32 5.31 5.00
CA SER A 41 -2.02 4.08 4.62
C SER A 41 -1.15 3.28 3.65
N LEU A 42 -1.14 1.95 3.82
CA LEU A 42 -0.55 1.06 2.82
C LEU A 42 -1.37 1.18 1.53
N ARG A 43 -0.69 1.38 0.40
CA ARG A 43 -1.34 1.51 -0.90
C ARG A 43 -0.98 0.33 -1.78
N PHE A 44 -1.85 0.05 -2.73
CA PHE A 44 -1.60 -0.93 -3.76
C PHE A 44 -1.25 -0.18 -5.04
N ILE A 45 -0.26 -0.67 -5.76
CA ILE A 45 -0.01 -0.25 -7.13
C ILE A 45 -0.69 -1.25 -8.06
N ASP A 46 -0.91 -0.78 -9.27
CA ASP A 46 -1.41 -1.41 -10.51
C ASP A 46 -1.54 -2.94 -10.58
N LEU A 47 -2.30 -3.41 -11.56
CA LEU A 47 -2.51 -4.83 -11.81
C LEU A 47 -1.30 -5.46 -12.50
N PHE A 48 -0.76 -6.50 -11.87
CA PHE A 48 0.25 -7.37 -12.46
C PHE A 48 -0.32 -8.77 -12.65
N GLU A 49 0.13 -9.45 -13.69
CA GLU A 49 -0.25 -10.84 -13.96
C GLU A 49 0.64 -11.78 -13.17
N VAL A 50 0.03 -12.78 -12.53
CA VAL A 50 0.75 -13.89 -11.90
C VAL A 50 1.26 -14.82 -12.99
N LEU A 51 2.57 -14.95 -13.10
CA LEU A 51 3.22 -15.86 -14.07
C LEU A 51 3.32 -17.28 -13.53
N GLU A 52 3.69 -17.41 -12.27
CA GLU A 52 3.95 -18.72 -11.65
C GLU A 52 3.81 -18.64 -10.14
N GLN A 53 3.41 -19.75 -9.51
CA GLN A 53 3.47 -19.92 -8.06
C GLN A 53 4.80 -20.59 -7.66
N VAL A 54 5.60 -19.90 -6.85
CA VAL A 54 6.88 -20.41 -6.32
C VAL A 54 6.69 -20.86 -4.87
N GLY A 55 6.52 -22.16 -4.68
CA GLY A 55 6.25 -22.75 -3.38
C GLY A 55 4.85 -22.43 -2.85
N GLU A 56 4.62 -22.61 -1.55
CA GLU A 56 3.27 -22.46 -0.98
C GLU A 56 2.85 -20.98 -0.80
N VAL A 57 3.82 -20.07 -0.68
CA VAL A 57 3.56 -18.71 -0.19
C VAL A 57 4.12 -17.58 -1.06
N ALA A 58 4.70 -17.89 -2.22
CA ALA A 58 5.26 -16.87 -3.12
C ALA A 58 4.83 -17.06 -4.58
N TYR A 59 4.83 -15.96 -5.33
CA TYR A 59 4.38 -15.89 -6.72
C TYR A 59 5.33 -15.02 -7.53
N ILE A 60 5.55 -15.38 -8.79
CA ILE A 60 6.25 -14.57 -9.78
C ILE A 60 5.22 -13.67 -10.47
N LEU A 61 5.51 -12.37 -10.55
CA LEU A 61 4.69 -11.40 -11.26
C LEU A 61 5.32 -10.94 -12.58
N ALA A 62 4.48 -10.68 -13.57
CA ALA A 62 4.85 -10.02 -14.81
C ALA A 62 5.09 -8.52 -14.56
N LEU A 63 6.29 -8.16 -14.13
CA LEU A 63 6.64 -6.76 -13.91
C LEU A 63 7.04 -6.08 -15.24
N PRO A 64 6.62 -4.83 -15.47
CA PRO A 64 7.06 -4.03 -16.61
C PRO A 64 8.55 -3.67 -16.47
N PRO A 65 9.24 -3.32 -17.58
CA PRO A 65 10.66 -2.99 -17.56
C PRO A 65 11.05 -1.87 -16.58
N ARG A 66 10.15 -0.93 -16.28
CA ARG A 66 10.38 0.13 -15.28
C ARG A 66 10.53 -0.42 -13.85
N LEU A 67 9.97 -1.58 -13.59
CA LEU A 67 10.00 -2.31 -12.32
C LEU A 67 10.97 -3.51 -12.40
N SER A 68 11.74 -3.68 -13.48
CA SER A 68 12.66 -4.83 -13.63
C SER A 68 13.81 -4.84 -12.62
N ARG A 69 14.09 -3.70 -11.98
CA ARG A 69 15.03 -3.59 -10.85
C ARG A 69 14.54 -4.32 -9.60
N PHE A 70 13.25 -4.64 -9.52
CA PHE A 70 12.67 -5.37 -8.41
C PHE A 70 12.76 -6.88 -8.63
N HIS A 71 12.85 -7.60 -7.53
CA HIS A 71 12.67 -9.04 -7.56
C HIS A 71 11.27 -9.38 -8.10
N LEU A 72 11.21 -10.32 -9.04
CA LEU A 72 9.96 -10.77 -9.64
C LEU A 72 9.13 -11.67 -8.71
N VAL A 73 9.75 -12.18 -7.63
CA VAL A 73 9.14 -13.11 -6.67
C VAL A 73 8.60 -12.32 -5.47
N PHE A 74 7.30 -12.49 -5.21
CA PHE A 74 6.57 -11.79 -4.16
C PHE A 74 5.87 -12.78 -3.23
N HIS A 75 5.97 -12.54 -1.93
CA HIS A 75 5.20 -13.27 -0.93
C HIS A 75 3.70 -12.92 -1.04
N MET A 76 2.81 -13.90 -0.82
CA MET A 76 1.35 -13.74 -0.98
C MET A 76 0.77 -12.53 -0.23
N PHE A 77 1.36 -12.18 0.92
CA PHE A 77 0.91 -11.07 1.77
C PHE A 77 1.16 -9.68 1.16
N MET A 78 2.00 -9.63 0.13
CA MET A 78 2.22 -8.42 -0.68
C MET A 78 1.23 -8.33 -1.83
N LEU A 79 0.39 -9.34 -2.06
CA LEU A 79 -0.53 -9.40 -3.17
C LEU A 79 -1.97 -9.23 -2.67
N ARG A 80 -2.83 -8.63 -3.51
CA ARG A 80 -4.26 -8.54 -3.24
C ARG A 80 -5.03 -8.79 -4.52
N ARG A 81 -6.07 -9.61 -4.44
CA ARG A 81 -7.00 -9.85 -5.56
C ARG A 81 -7.62 -8.51 -5.96
N TYR A 82 -7.63 -8.21 -7.25
CA TYR A 82 -8.28 -7.00 -7.73
C TYR A 82 -9.79 -7.13 -7.59
N HIS A 83 -10.39 -6.19 -6.87
CA HIS A 83 -11.83 -5.95 -6.85
C HIS A 83 -12.05 -4.58 -7.49
N ALA A 84 -13.13 -4.42 -8.25
CA ALA A 84 -13.38 -3.24 -9.08
C ALA A 84 -13.53 -1.89 -8.32
N GLU A 85 -13.31 -1.86 -7.01
CA GLU A 85 -13.10 -0.63 -6.24
C GLU A 85 -11.73 -0.03 -6.57
N ARG A 86 -11.74 0.95 -7.47
CA ARG A 86 -10.55 1.65 -7.99
C ARG A 86 -9.97 2.71 -7.05
N SER A 87 -10.55 2.90 -5.87
CA SER A 87 -10.22 3.97 -4.92
C SER A 87 -8.76 3.96 -4.41
N HIS A 88 -8.10 2.80 -4.42
CA HIS A 88 -6.80 2.63 -3.73
C HIS A 88 -5.66 2.11 -4.61
N VAL A 89 -5.85 2.08 -5.93
CA VAL A 89 -4.84 1.61 -6.89
C VAL A 89 -4.07 2.82 -7.43
N LEU A 90 -2.78 2.88 -7.09
CA LEU A 90 -1.85 3.85 -7.65
C LEU A 90 -1.32 3.36 -9.00
N ASP A 91 -1.22 4.27 -9.95
CA ASP A 91 -0.46 4.01 -11.17
C ASP A 91 1.04 4.10 -10.86
N TYR A 92 1.75 2.97 -11.00
CA TYR A 92 3.20 2.88 -10.80
C TYR A 92 3.98 3.82 -11.73
N SER A 93 3.36 4.26 -12.83
CA SER A 93 3.97 5.19 -13.78
C SER A 93 4.19 6.58 -13.17
N THR A 94 3.35 6.97 -12.21
CA THR A 94 3.28 8.31 -11.61
C THR A 94 4.13 8.45 -10.34
N ILE A 95 4.56 7.34 -9.74
CA ILE A 95 5.33 7.33 -8.49
C ILE A 95 6.79 6.94 -8.72
N GLN A 96 7.69 7.57 -7.99
CA GLN A 96 9.09 7.16 -7.93
C GLN A 96 9.25 6.11 -6.82
N MET A 97 9.39 4.84 -7.21
CA MET A 97 9.66 3.75 -6.29
C MET A 97 11.17 3.51 -6.17
N ASP A 98 11.64 3.37 -4.94
CA ASP A 98 13.00 2.96 -4.59
C ASP A 98 13.17 1.44 -4.65
N GLU A 99 14.39 0.92 -4.52
CA GLU A 99 14.72 -0.51 -4.58
C GLU A 99 14.00 -1.38 -3.55
N ARG A 100 13.45 -0.78 -2.49
CA ARG A 100 12.73 -1.48 -1.42
C ARG A 100 11.21 -1.50 -1.63
N MET A 101 10.75 -1.17 -2.84
CA MET A 101 9.33 -1.04 -3.20
C MET A 101 8.62 -0.03 -2.32
N SER A 102 9.35 1.01 -1.93
CA SER A 102 8.82 2.13 -1.19
C SER A 102 8.87 3.40 -2.03
N TYR A 103 7.94 4.31 -1.78
CA TYR A 103 7.80 5.54 -2.56
C TYR A 103 7.70 6.74 -1.62
N GLU A 104 8.19 7.90 -2.07
CA GLU A 104 8.05 9.14 -1.32
C GLU A 104 6.66 9.73 -1.54
N GLU A 105 5.87 9.85 -0.45
CA GLU A 105 4.61 10.60 -0.49
C GLU A 105 4.88 12.09 -0.23
N GLU A 106 4.56 12.91 -1.21
CA GLU A 106 4.62 14.37 -1.08
C GLU A 106 3.26 14.92 -0.59
N PRO A 107 3.20 15.53 0.60
CA PRO A 107 2.02 16.26 1.06
C PRO A 107 1.89 17.55 0.26
N VAL A 108 0.72 17.77 -0.35
CA VAL A 108 0.41 18.96 -1.15
C VAL A 108 -0.15 20.06 -0.26
N ALA A 109 -1.13 19.75 0.58
CA ALA A 109 -1.80 20.72 1.42
C ALA A 109 -2.42 20.07 2.66
N ILE A 110 -2.67 20.87 3.71
CA ILE A 110 -3.54 20.47 4.82
C ILE A 110 -4.96 20.87 4.42
N VAL A 111 -5.84 19.88 4.30
CA VAL A 111 -7.25 20.07 3.91
C VAL A 111 -8.10 20.44 5.11
N ASP A 112 -7.80 19.87 6.28
CA ASP A 112 -8.60 20.08 7.49
C ASP A 112 -7.78 19.89 8.77
N ARG A 113 -8.25 20.48 9.87
CA ARG A 113 -7.70 20.29 11.22
C ARG A 113 -8.85 20.09 12.21
N GLN A 114 -8.88 18.94 12.87
CA GLN A 114 -9.82 18.65 13.95
C GLN A 114 -9.11 18.49 15.28
N VAL A 115 -9.67 19.06 16.35
CA VAL A 115 -9.20 18.85 17.71
C VAL A 115 -10.16 17.94 18.44
N HIS A 116 -9.67 16.76 18.84
CA HIS A 116 -10.42 15.80 19.62
C HIS A 116 -10.13 16.02 21.11
N LYS A 117 -11.16 16.43 21.86
CA LYS A 117 -11.11 16.49 23.32
C LYS A 117 -11.40 15.09 23.89
N LEU A 118 -10.37 14.49 24.50
CA LEU A 118 -10.52 13.31 25.36
C LEU A 118 -10.66 13.76 26.83
N ARG A 119 -11.08 12.84 27.71
CA ARG A 119 -11.27 13.11 29.15
C ARG A 119 -10.07 13.76 29.84
N SER A 120 -8.85 13.54 29.35
CA SER A 120 -7.60 14.03 29.98
C SER A 120 -6.65 14.78 29.04
N LYS A 121 -6.93 14.83 27.73
CA LYS A 121 -6.02 15.39 26.72
C LYS A 121 -6.77 15.91 25.50
N GLU A 122 -6.19 16.92 24.86
CA GLU A 122 -6.58 17.35 23.52
C GLU A 122 -5.62 16.78 22.49
N ILE A 123 -6.15 16.19 21.42
CA ILE A 123 -5.37 15.65 20.31
C ILE A 123 -5.77 16.39 19.03
N SER A 124 -4.83 17.10 18.41
CA SER A 124 -5.03 17.68 17.08
C SER A 124 -4.77 16.62 15.99
N ALA A 125 -5.80 16.36 15.19
CA ALA A 125 -5.75 15.59 13.97
C ALA A 125 -5.71 16.55 12.77
N VAL A 126 -4.85 16.27 11.80
CA VAL A 126 -4.76 17.07 10.56
C VAL A 126 -5.00 16.15 9.37
N LYS A 127 -5.84 16.60 8.44
CA LYS A 127 -6.11 15.92 7.18
C LYS A 127 -5.17 16.49 6.13
N VAL A 128 -4.37 15.63 5.52
CA VAL A 128 -3.34 16.02 4.55
C VAL A 128 -3.72 15.45 3.19
N GLN A 129 -3.72 16.31 2.18
CA GLN A 129 -3.82 15.91 0.77
C GLN A 129 -2.45 15.45 0.30
N TRP A 130 -2.36 14.22 -0.21
CA TRP A 130 -1.14 13.67 -0.78
C TRP A 130 -1.16 13.75 -2.30
N ARG A 131 0.00 13.91 -2.92
CA ARG A 131 0.15 13.93 -4.38
C ARG A 131 -0.32 12.58 -4.95
N GLY A 132 -1.24 12.60 -5.92
CA GLY A 132 -1.78 11.40 -6.57
C GLY A 132 -3.10 10.86 -6.00
N GLN A 133 -3.69 11.50 -4.97
CA GLN A 133 -5.10 11.26 -4.62
C GLN A 133 -6.01 12.15 -5.47
N LEU A 134 -7.03 11.54 -6.08
CA LEU A 134 -8.20 12.28 -6.59
C LEU A 134 -8.91 12.93 -5.39
N VAL A 135 -9.25 14.20 -5.54
CA VAL A 135 -9.70 15.13 -4.49
C VAL A 135 -10.98 14.67 -3.77
N GLU A 136 -11.69 13.66 -4.25
CA GLU A 136 -12.99 13.24 -3.73
C GLU A 136 -12.95 12.27 -2.54
N GLU A 137 -11.82 11.62 -2.24
CA GLU A 137 -11.71 10.70 -1.11
C GLU A 137 -11.23 11.38 0.16
N ALA A 138 -11.99 12.38 0.59
CA ALA A 138 -11.81 13.03 1.85
C ALA A 138 -12.85 12.52 2.87
N THR A 139 -12.66 11.33 3.45
CA THR A 139 -13.29 10.97 4.74
C THR A 139 -12.39 11.33 5.90
#